data_AF-A0A1C0V3V7-F1
#
_entry.id   AF-A0A1C0V3V7-F1
#
_cell.length_a   1.000
_cell.length_b   1.000
_cell.length_c   1.000
_cell.angle_alpha   90.00
_cell.angle_beta   90.00
_cell.angle_gamma   90.00
#
_symmetry.space_group_name_H-M   'P 1'
#
loop_
_entity.id
_entity.type
_entity.pdbx_description
1 polymer ?
#
loop_
_entity_poly.entity_id
_entity_poly.type
_entity_poly.pdbx_seq_one_letter_code
_entity_poly.pdbx_strand_id
1 'polypeptide(L)'
;MSEHRLGENVIERPRGGLRISLKKVTGYRKCLTKITEEASTDGLLRPYLIKPRNKTKFFSDCLGPLYRWLRSKVGKHWDDVYREMSHLVDITTLSGQHILSHVWTYVERNVVMIDGVPYSKRYFHSSPLYPLGYSQEKLYVHPDSGILCLAKKVSKKRPEKREDFLRIDAYHHYRKVDDIWYLVTLADIPFLSLGADVVLKTNLTRDRGLREYGKTVYAVSKQQCSKKQIKFIMQQLSKV
;
A
#
# COMPACT_ATOMS: atom_id res chain seq x y z
N MET A 1 -4.81 7.54 -25.12
CA MET A 1 -4.11 6.24 -25.14
C MET A 1 -5.00 5.32 -25.94
N SER A 2 -4.53 4.79 -27.07
CA SER A 2 -5.31 3.87 -27.89
C SER A 2 -5.53 2.57 -27.11
N GLU A 3 -6.80 2.21 -26.89
CA GLU A 3 -7.20 0.98 -26.18
C GLU A 3 -6.77 -0.29 -26.94
N HIS A 4 -6.44 -0.15 -28.22
CA HIS A 4 -6.11 -1.22 -29.17
C HIS A 4 -4.82 -2.01 -28.88
N ARG A 5 -4.00 -1.66 -27.88
CA ARG A 5 -2.73 -2.36 -27.59
C ARG A 5 -2.54 -2.66 -26.10
N LEU A 6 -3.61 -2.99 -25.38
CA LEU A 6 -3.54 -3.27 -23.94
C LEU A 6 -2.55 -4.41 -23.64
N GLY A 7 -2.57 -5.49 -24.43
CA GLY A 7 -1.66 -6.64 -24.25
C GLY A 7 -0.18 -6.27 -24.32
N GLU A 8 0.22 -5.58 -25.37
CA GLU A 8 1.63 -5.17 -25.57
C GLU A 8 2.08 -4.15 -24.53
N ASN A 9 1.24 -3.17 -24.19
CA ASN A 9 1.58 -2.10 -23.25
C ASN A 9 1.77 -2.60 -21.80
N VAL A 10 1.16 -3.72 -21.45
CA VAL A 10 1.29 -4.33 -20.11
C VAL A 10 2.60 -5.10 -20.00
N ILE A 11 3.05 -5.72 -21.09
CA ILE A 11 4.25 -6.58 -21.11
C ILE A 11 5.51 -5.75 -21.40
N GLU A 12 5.43 -4.77 -22.30
CA GLU A 12 6.57 -3.94 -22.68
C GLU A 12 6.63 -2.66 -21.86
N ARG A 13 7.39 -2.70 -20.75
CA ARG A 13 7.56 -1.53 -19.89
C ARG A 13 8.40 -0.44 -20.58
N PRO A 14 7.97 0.84 -20.54
CA PRO A 14 8.78 1.94 -21.03
C PRO A 14 10.17 1.95 -20.38
N ARG A 15 11.23 2.11 -21.19
CA ARG A 15 12.61 2.12 -20.68
C ARG A 15 12.80 3.26 -19.68
N GLY A 16 13.49 2.95 -18.58
CA GLY A 16 13.91 3.93 -17.60
C GLY A 16 14.98 4.88 -18.14
N GLY A 17 15.05 6.08 -17.57
CA GLY A 17 16.07 7.06 -17.87
C GLY A 17 15.63 8.47 -17.47
N LEU A 18 16.58 9.40 -17.44
CA LEU A 18 16.26 10.80 -17.16
C LEU A 18 15.40 11.35 -18.30
N ARG A 19 14.13 11.70 -18.01
CA ARG A 19 13.28 12.41 -18.97
C ARG A 19 13.88 13.79 -19.23
N ILE A 20 14.22 14.09 -20.48
CA ILE A 20 14.64 15.43 -20.86
C ILE A 20 13.40 16.31 -20.81
N SER A 21 13.43 17.36 -19.98
CA SER A 21 12.33 18.31 -19.91
C SER A 21 12.19 19.04 -21.24
N LEU A 22 11.01 18.99 -21.86
CA LEU A 22 10.68 19.72 -23.09
C LEU A 22 10.93 21.24 -22.96
N LYS A 23 10.82 21.78 -21.73
CA LYS A 23 11.13 23.20 -21.44
C LYS A 23 12.61 23.54 -21.65
N LYS A 24 13.51 22.55 -21.63
CA LYS A 24 14.96 22.70 -21.85
C LYS A 24 15.38 22.42 -23.30
N VAL A 25 14.43 22.13 -24.19
CA VAL A 25 14.70 21.77 -25.58
C VAL A 25 14.35 22.96 -26.48
N THR A 26 15.36 23.58 -27.09
CA THR A 26 15.21 24.74 -27.97
C THR A 26 15.58 24.41 -29.43
N GLY A 27 15.04 25.20 -30.37
CA GLY A 27 15.38 25.14 -31.81
C GLY A 27 15.05 23.80 -32.48
N TYR A 28 15.98 23.32 -33.32
CA TYR A 28 15.86 22.09 -34.11
C TYR A 28 15.49 20.84 -33.28
N ARG A 29 16.00 20.75 -32.05
CA ARG A 29 15.67 19.64 -31.14
C ARG A 29 14.20 19.65 -30.70
N LYS A 30 13.55 20.81 -30.64
CA LYS A 30 12.12 20.93 -30.28
C LYS A 30 11.24 20.42 -31.42
N CYS A 31 11.57 20.74 -32.67
CA CYS A 31 10.91 20.16 -33.85
C CYS A 31 11.05 18.64 -33.91
N LEU A 32 12.27 18.10 -33.74
CA LEU A 32 12.47 16.65 -33.71
C LEU A 32 11.70 15.97 -32.58
N THR A 33 11.58 16.62 -31.41
CA THR A 33 10.81 16.06 -30.30
C THR A 33 9.31 16.04 -30.60
N LYS A 34 8.78 17.11 -31.22
CA LYS A 34 7.37 17.19 -31.63
C LYS A 34 7.04 16.14 -32.71
N ILE A 35 7.89 15.99 -33.73
CA ILE A 35 7.77 14.94 -34.75
C ILE A 35 7.82 13.54 -34.12
N THR A 36 8.65 13.35 -33.10
CA THR A 36 8.73 12.08 -32.35
C THR A 36 7.45 11.83 -31.53
N GLU A 37 6.87 12.86 -30.90
CA GLU A 37 5.61 12.75 -30.16
C GLU A 37 4.43 12.44 -31.08
N GLU A 38 4.32 13.13 -32.21
CA GLU A 38 3.28 12.88 -33.23
C GLU A 38 3.40 11.46 -33.79
N ALA A 39 4.61 11.04 -34.21
CA ALA A 39 4.82 9.68 -34.72
C ALA A 39 4.71 8.58 -33.65
N SER A 40 4.89 8.91 -32.36
CA SER A 40 4.60 8.00 -31.25
C SER A 40 3.09 7.86 -30.99
N THR A 41 2.30 8.87 -31.35
CA THR A 41 0.84 8.88 -31.22
C THR A 41 0.19 8.03 -32.33
N ASP A 42 0.77 8.06 -33.53
CA ASP A 42 0.33 7.26 -34.69
C ASP A 42 0.89 5.82 -34.72
N GLY A 43 1.74 5.44 -33.75
CA GLY A 43 2.21 4.07 -33.56
C GLY A 43 3.18 3.53 -34.63
N LEU A 44 3.65 4.38 -35.55
CA LEU A 44 4.52 3.99 -36.67
C LEU A 44 6.03 4.02 -36.35
N LEU A 45 6.47 4.68 -35.28
CA LEU A 45 7.91 4.78 -34.95
C LEU A 45 8.25 4.33 -33.53
N ARG A 46 9.18 3.38 -33.41
CA ARG A 46 9.98 3.21 -32.18
C ARG A 46 10.84 4.47 -32.01
N PRO A 47 10.91 5.09 -30.81
CA PRO A 47 11.59 6.37 -30.62
C PRO A 47 13.12 6.20 -30.79
N TYR A 48 13.62 6.46 -32.01
CA TYR A 48 15.04 6.33 -32.33
C TYR A 48 15.85 7.62 -32.22
N LEU A 49 15.24 8.81 -32.04
CA LEU A 49 16.01 10.07 -32.17
C LEU A 49 16.37 10.78 -30.86
N ILE A 50 15.77 10.45 -29.72
CA ILE A 50 16.24 10.93 -28.42
C ILE A 50 16.42 9.74 -27.48
N LYS A 51 17.65 9.24 -27.39
CA LYS A 51 18.02 8.20 -26.44
C LYS A 51 18.14 8.85 -25.04
N PRO A 52 17.27 8.56 -24.05
CA PRO A 52 17.54 8.93 -22.67
C PRO A 52 18.95 8.49 -22.25
N ARG A 53 19.68 9.37 -21.55
CA ARG A 53 21.01 9.05 -20.99
C ARG A 53 20.84 8.03 -19.87
N ASN A 54 21.71 7.02 -19.81
CA ASN A 54 21.68 5.90 -18.86
C ASN A 54 20.39 5.05 -18.92
N LYS A 55 20.09 4.44 -20.08
CA LYS A 55 18.92 3.55 -20.22
C LYS A 55 19.12 2.23 -19.47
N THR A 56 18.31 1.97 -18.47
CA THR A 56 18.12 0.61 -17.93
C THR A 56 16.76 0.07 -18.40
N LYS A 57 16.76 -1.17 -18.90
CA LYS A 57 15.53 -1.91 -19.19
C LYS A 57 15.00 -2.43 -17.86
N PHE A 58 13.73 -2.17 -17.58
CA PHE A 58 13.03 -2.86 -16.50
C PHE A 58 12.43 -4.14 -17.07
N PHE A 59 12.68 -5.27 -16.41
CA PHE A 59 12.13 -6.58 -16.76
C PHE A 59 10.80 -6.87 -16.03
N SER A 60 10.22 -5.87 -15.38
CA SER A 60 8.92 -5.97 -14.70
C SER A 60 7.79 -5.50 -15.60
N ASP A 61 6.60 -6.06 -15.40
CA ASP A 61 5.40 -5.68 -16.13
C ASP A 61 4.99 -4.22 -15.86
N CYS A 62 4.30 -3.63 -16.83
CA CYS A 62 3.69 -2.31 -16.75
C CYS A 62 2.19 -2.46 -16.44
N LEU A 63 1.84 -2.71 -15.18
CA LEU A 63 0.46 -3.04 -14.80
C LEU A 63 -0.48 -1.82 -14.67
N GLY A 64 0.05 -0.59 -14.71
CA GLY A 64 -0.73 0.63 -14.57
C GLY A 64 -1.85 0.80 -15.61
N PRO A 65 -1.59 0.61 -16.92
CA PRO A 65 -2.62 0.58 -17.95
C PRO A 65 -3.73 -0.44 -17.70
N LEU A 66 -3.38 -1.68 -17.32
CA LEU A 66 -4.34 -2.73 -17.02
C LEU A 66 -5.28 -2.33 -15.87
N TYR A 67 -4.71 -1.87 -14.75
CA TYR A 67 -5.50 -1.43 -13.61
C TYR A 67 -6.41 -0.25 -13.95
N ARG A 68 -5.94 0.73 -14.73
CA ARG A 68 -6.74 1.88 -15.18
C ARG A 68 -7.90 1.45 -16.08
N TRP A 69 -7.66 0.51 -16.99
CA TRP A 69 -8.70 -0.06 -17.84
C TRP A 69 -9.74 -0.81 -17.02
N LEU A 70 -9.33 -1.69 -16.10
CA LEU A 70 -10.27 -2.38 -15.20
C LEU A 70 -11.11 -1.39 -14.37
N ARG A 71 -10.48 -0.32 -13.86
CA ARG A 71 -11.16 0.72 -13.07
C ARG A 71 -12.16 1.54 -13.91
N SER A 72 -11.95 1.70 -15.22
CA SER A 72 -12.92 2.39 -16.09
C SER A 72 -14.17 1.55 -16.38
N LYS A 73 -14.12 0.24 -16.12
CA LYS A 73 -15.24 -0.69 -16.30
C LYS A 73 -16.08 -0.91 -15.04
N VAL A 74 -15.80 -0.19 -13.95
CA VAL A 74 -16.62 -0.23 -12.73
C VAL A 74 -18.07 0.14 -13.05
N GLY A 75 -19.01 -0.67 -12.57
CA GLY A 75 -20.45 -0.55 -12.86
C GLY A 75 -20.95 -1.46 -13.99
N LYS A 76 -20.07 -2.18 -14.70
CA LYS A 76 -20.46 -3.17 -15.70
C LYS A 76 -20.47 -4.60 -15.14
N HIS A 77 -21.21 -5.51 -15.76
CA HIS A 77 -21.16 -6.94 -15.43
C HIS A 77 -19.76 -7.51 -15.69
N TRP A 78 -19.26 -8.30 -14.74
CA TRP A 78 -17.92 -8.87 -14.80
C TRP A 78 -17.72 -9.73 -16.05
N ASP A 79 -18.70 -10.53 -16.43
CA ASP A 79 -18.61 -11.42 -17.58
C ASP A 79 -18.45 -10.66 -18.90
N ASP A 80 -19.12 -9.51 -19.05
CA ASP A 80 -18.96 -8.63 -20.21
C ASP A 80 -17.57 -7.99 -20.24
N VAL A 81 -17.07 -7.56 -19.08
CA VAL A 81 -15.72 -7.00 -18.95
C VAL A 81 -14.67 -8.06 -19.27
N TYR A 82 -14.85 -9.28 -18.77
CA TYR A 82 -13.97 -10.41 -19.05
C TYR A 82 -13.97 -10.76 -20.54
N ARG A 83 -15.16 -10.79 -21.16
CA ARG A 83 -15.30 -11.04 -22.61
C ARG A 83 -14.60 -9.95 -23.42
N GLU A 84 -14.84 -8.67 -23.11
CA GLU A 84 -14.19 -7.53 -23.76
C GLU A 84 -12.65 -7.64 -23.65
N MET A 85 -12.15 -7.97 -22.46
CA MET A 85 -10.72 -8.17 -22.24
C MET A 85 -10.16 -9.32 -23.09
N SER A 86 -10.86 -10.45 -23.18
CA SER A 86 -10.42 -11.60 -23.98
C SER A 86 -10.37 -11.32 -25.48
N HIS A 87 -11.11 -10.32 -25.96
CA HIS A 87 -10.99 -9.82 -27.33
C HIS A 87 -9.81 -8.86 -27.53
N LEU A 88 -9.47 -8.08 -26.49
CA LEU A 88 -8.34 -7.13 -26.53
C LEU A 88 -6.99 -7.81 -26.31
N VAL A 89 -6.97 -8.93 -25.58
CA VAL A 89 -5.77 -9.69 -25.23
C VAL A 89 -6.04 -11.15 -25.54
N ASP A 90 -5.25 -11.72 -26.44
CA ASP A 90 -5.33 -13.16 -26.73
C ASP A 90 -4.85 -13.98 -25.53
N ILE A 91 -5.83 -14.41 -24.72
CA ILE A 91 -5.60 -15.21 -23.51
C ILE A 91 -5.12 -16.63 -23.82
N THR A 92 -5.11 -17.09 -25.07
CA THR A 92 -4.54 -18.41 -25.40
C THR A 92 -3.02 -18.40 -25.40
N THR A 93 -2.42 -17.22 -25.55
CA THR A 93 -0.96 -17.04 -25.51
C THR A 93 -0.43 -17.04 -24.08
N LEU A 94 0.85 -17.40 -23.90
CA LEU A 94 1.53 -17.32 -22.60
C LEU A 94 1.48 -15.90 -22.02
N SER A 95 1.69 -14.91 -22.88
CA SER A 95 1.61 -13.48 -22.55
C SER A 95 0.20 -13.07 -22.09
N GLY A 96 -0.84 -13.55 -22.76
CA GLY A 96 -2.23 -13.31 -22.37
C GLY A 96 -2.60 -13.99 -21.06
N GLN A 97 -2.19 -15.24 -20.85
CA GLN A 97 -2.35 -15.95 -19.57
C GLN A 97 -1.62 -15.24 -18.42
N HIS A 98 -0.43 -14.71 -18.68
CA HIS A 98 0.32 -13.91 -17.70
C HIS A 98 -0.45 -12.63 -17.32
N ILE A 99 -0.99 -11.89 -18.29
CA ILE A 99 -1.85 -10.72 -18.03
C ILE A 99 -3.09 -11.14 -17.23
N LEU A 100 -3.71 -12.26 -17.61
CA LEU A 100 -4.89 -12.78 -16.95
C LEU A 100 -4.62 -13.10 -15.47
N SER A 101 -3.43 -13.60 -15.13
CA SER A 101 -3.03 -13.82 -13.74
C SER A 101 -3.01 -12.52 -12.91
N HIS A 102 -2.58 -11.40 -13.50
CA HIS A 102 -2.63 -10.08 -12.87
C HIS A 102 -4.06 -9.59 -12.68
N VAL A 103 -4.96 -9.88 -13.63
CA VAL A 103 -6.39 -9.54 -13.51
C VAL A 103 -7.02 -10.24 -12.31
N TRP A 104 -6.70 -11.53 -12.12
CA TRP A 104 -7.14 -12.28 -10.93
C TRP A 104 -6.57 -11.73 -9.62
N THR A 105 -5.42 -11.06 -9.67
CA THR A 105 -4.85 -10.37 -8.51
C THR A 105 -5.55 -9.02 -8.26
N TYR A 106 -5.96 -8.31 -9.31
CA TYR A 106 -6.62 -7.01 -9.19
C TYR A 106 -8.10 -7.08 -8.82
N VAL A 107 -8.81 -8.11 -9.30
CA VAL A 107 -10.26 -8.25 -9.11
C VAL A 107 -10.56 -9.42 -8.18
N GLU A 108 -11.09 -9.11 -6.99
CA GLU A 108 -11.58 -10.11 -6.05
C GLU A 108 -12.93 -10.65 -6.52
N ARG A 109 -12.99 -11.94 -6.84
CA ARG A 109 -14.22 -12.62 -7.28
C ARG A 109 -14.92 -13.36 -6.13
N ASN A 110 -14.17 -13.75 -5.11
CA ASN A 110 -14.68 -14.50 -3.97
C ASN A 110 -15.02 -13.53 -2.83
N VAL A 111 -16.20 -12.90 -2.91
CA VAL A 111 -16.61 -11.84 -1.99
C VAL A 111 -17.81 -12.25 -1.14
N VAL A 112 -17.88 -11.74 0.09
CA VAL A 112 -19.08 -11.76 0.94
C VAL A 112 -19.38 -10.34 1.37
N MET A 113 -20.65 -9.97 1.37
CA MET A 113 -21.12 -8.73 1.97
C MET A 113 -21.48 -8.99 3.44
N ILE A 114 -20.86 -8.25 4.36
CA ILE A 114 -21.21 -8.23 5.78
C ILE A 114 -21.51 -6.76 6.11
N ASP A 115 -22.72 -6.46 6.56
CA ASP A 115 -23.18 -5.10 6.87
C ASP A 115 -22.93 -4.08 5.74
N GLY A 116 -23.10 -4.51 4.48
CA GLY A 116 -22.85 -3.67 3.30
C GLY A 116 -21.37 -3.44 2.97
N VAL A 117 -20.45 -4.07 3.69
CA VAL A 117 -19.00 -4.01 3.44
C VAL A 117 -18.53 -5.29 2.75
N PRO A 118 -17.76 -5.19 1.65
CA PRO A 118 -17.24 -6.36 0.94
C PRO A 118 -16.00 -6.95 1.65
N TYR A 119 -16.02 -8.26 1.90
CA TYR A 119 -14.91 -9.04 2.47
C TYR A 119 -14.42 -10.10 1.49
N SER A 120 -13.10 -10.34 1.46
CA SER A 120 -12.52 -11.43 0.67
C SER A 120 -12.68 -12.77 1.41
N LYS A 121 -13.32 -13.74 0.75
CA LYS A 121 -13.28 -15.16 1.13
C LYS A 121 -11.93 -15.73 0.70
N ARG A 122 -10.89 -15.59 1.52
CA ARG A 122 -9.65 -16.34 1.29
C ARG A 122 -9.90 -17.83 1.50
N TYR A 123 -9.23 -18.67 0.71
CA TYR A 123 -9.41 -20.12 0.66
C TYR A 123 -9.13 -20.87 1.99
N PHE A 124 -8.49 -20.23 2.97
CA PHE A 124 -8.16 -20.85 4.25
C PHE A 124 -9.18 -20.48 5.33
N HIS A 125 -9.86 -21.49 5.88
CA HIS A 125 -10.90 -21.39 6.91
C HIS A 125 -10.42 -20.70 8.22
N SER A 126 -9.10 -20.59 8.43
CA SER A 126 -8.47 -19.97 9.59
C SER A 126 -7.96 -18.54 9.36
N SER A 127 -8.08 -18.00 8.14
CA SER A 127 -7.67 -16.62 7.88
C SER A 127 -8.75 -15.64 8.34
N PRO A 128 -8.40 -14.62 9.13
CA PRO A 128 -9.35 -13.57 9.46
C PRO A 128 -9.90 -12.90 8.19
N LEU A 129 -11.21 -12.69 8.15
CA LEU A 129 -11.86 -11.96 7.06
C LEU A 129 -11.41 -10.50 7.10
N TYR A 130 -10.75 -10.05 6.03
CA TYR A 130 -10.35 -8.65 5.88
C TYR A 130 -11.32 -7.91 4.97
N PRO A 131 -11.79 -6.72 5.36
CA PRO A 131 -12.61 -5.90 4.49
C PRO A 131 -11.76 -5.47 3.29
N LEU A 132 -12.34 -5.57 2.10
CA LEU A 132 -11.74 -5.00 0.90
C LEU A 132 -11.66 -3.47 1.06
N GLY A 133 -10.61 -2.86 0.53
CA GLY A 133 -10.40 -1.42 0.72
C GLY A 133 -9.61 -1.04 1.98
N TYR A 134 -9.20 -1.98 2.84
CA TYR A 134 -8.55 -1.63 4.11
C TYR A 134 -7.25 -0.81 3.98
N SER A 135 -6.39 -1.15 3.00
CA SER A 135 -5.11 -0.47 2.79
C SER A 135 -5.08 0.40 1.52
N GLN A 136 -5.78 -0.04 0.48
CA GLN A 136 -5.83 0.55 -0.86
C GLN A 136 -7.18 0.26 -1.49
N GLU A 137 -7.56 1.05 -2.50
CA GLU A 137 -8.73 0.73 -3.36
C GLU A 137 -8.56 -0.68 -3.94
N LYS A 138 -9.64 -1.48 -3.96
CA LYS A 138 -9.62 -2.82 -4.55
C LYS A 138 -10.86 -3.03 -5.40
N LEU A 139 -10.68 -3.63 -6.58
CA LEU A 139 -11.78 -4.02 -7.45
C LEU A 139 -12.33 -5.36 -7.00
N TYR A 140 -13.64 -5.53 -7.08
CA TYR A 140 -14.30 -6.77 -6.70
C TYR A 140 -15.57 -7.00 -7.50
N VAL A 141 -15.99 -8.25 -7.63
CA VAL A 141 -17.28 -8.61 -8.23
C VAL A 141 -18.31 -8.71 -7.11
N HIS A 142 -19.39 -7.95 -7.22
CA HIS A 142 -20.49 -8.02 -6.26
C HIS A 142 -21.10 -9.43 -6.30
N PRO A 143 -21.25 -10.11 -5.14
CA PRO A 143 -21.63 -11.54 -5.13
C PRO A 143 -22.99 -11.82 -5.76
N ASP A 144 -23.98 -10.94 -5.55
CA ASP A 144 -25.35 -11.19 -6.05
C ASP A 144 -25.59 -10.68 -7.47
N SER A 145 -25.07 -9.49 -7.83
CA SER A 145 -25.32 -8.86 -9.13
C SER A 145 -24.27 -9.18 -10.19
N GLY A 146 -23.10 -9.70 -9.80
CA GLY A 146 -22.00 -9.96 -10.72
C GLY A 146 -21.37 -8.68 -11.31
N ILE A 147 -21.69 -7.50 -10.75
CA ILE A 147 -21.18 -6.21 -11.24
C ILE A 147 -19.77 -5.97 -10.68
N LEU A 148 -18.89 -5.42 -11.51
CA LEU A 148 -17.56 -4.98 -11.09
C LEU A 148 -17.68 -3.68 -10.27
N CYS A 149 -17.29 -3.75 -9.01
CA CYS A 149 -17.38 -2.66 -8.04
C CYS A 149 -15.99 -2.23 -7.54
N LEU A 150 -15.94 -1.02 -6.98
CA LEU A 150 -14.75 -0.47 -6.34
C LEU A 150 -14.94 -0.39 -4.83
N ALA A 151 -14.19 -1.19 -4.07
CA ALA A 151 -14.07 -1.03 -2.63
C ALA A 151 -13.15 0.17 -2.35
N LYS A 152 -13.74 1.26 -1.88
CA LYS A 152 -12.99 2.48 -1.56
C LYS A 152 -12.03 2.22 -0.41
N LYS A 153 -10.90 2.94 -0.42
CA LYS A 153 -9.96 2.88 0.68
C LYS A 153 -10.64 3.38 1.96
N VAL A 154 -10.69 2.53 2.99
CA VAL A 154 -11.11 2.96 4.32
C VAL A 154 -10.04 3.93 4.82
N SER A 155 -10.45 5.15 5.18
CA SER A 155 -9.52 6.07 5.81
C SER A 155 -9.13 5.46 7.15
N LYS A 156 -7.84 5.19 7.33
CA LYS A 156 -7.35 4.79 8.64
C LYS A 156 -7.61 5.98 9.56
N LYS A 157 -8.48 5.81 10.56
CA LYS A 157 -8.56 6.75 11.67
C LYS A 157 -7.12 6.91 12.17
N ARG A 158 -6.65 8.16 12.22
CA ARG A 158 -5.36 8.42 12.88
C ARG A 158 -5.51 7.86 14.30
N PRO A 159 -4.53 7.07 14.78
CA PRO A 159 -4.58 6.62 16.15
C PRO A 159 -4.78 7.84 17.03
N GLU A 160 -5.77 7.79 17.91
CA GLU A 160 -6.04 8.87 18.85
C GLU A 160 -4.76 9.17 19.61
N LYS A 161 -4.49 10.46 19.81
CA LYS A 161 -3.30 10.91 20.50
C LYS A 161 -3.40 10.39 21.93
N ARG A 162 -2.50 9.48 22.30
CA ARG A 162 -2.49 8.92 23.65
C ARG A 162 -2.02 10.00 24.62
N GLU A 163 -2.94 10.59 25.37
CA GLU A 163 -2.61 11.58 26.41
C GLU A 163 -1.84 10.96 27.59
N ASP A 164 -1.89 9.63 27.71
CA ASP A 164 -1.27 8.85 28.77
C ASP A 164 0.17 8.42 28.48
N PHE A 165 0.79 8.93 27.41
CA PHE A 165 2.12 8.50 26.99
C PHE A 165 2.96 9.65 26.44
N LEU A 166 4.14 9.87 27.02
CA LEU A 166 5.13 10.83 26.53
C LEU A 166 6.48 10.13 26.41
N ARG A 167 6.94 9.95 25.17
CA ARG A 167 8.25 9.35 24.87
C ARG A 167 9.37 10.34 25.15
N ILE A 168 10.39 9.92 25.91
CA ILE A 168 11.61 10.70 26.13
C ILE A 168 12.68 10.23 25.14
N ASP A 169 13.01 8.94 25.17
CA ASP A 169 14.02 8.34 24.30
C ASP A 169 13.62 6.90 23.86
N ALA A 170 14.60 6.05 23.53
CA ALA A 170 14.37 4.67 23.11
C ALA A 170 14.05 3.70 24.25
N TYR A 171 14.49 3.99 25.48
CA TYR A 171 14.39 3.13 26.66
C TYR A 171 13.66 3.80 27.83
N HIS A 172 13.37 5.10 27.74
CA HIS A 172 12.64 5.84 28.77
C HIS A 172 11.40 6.53 28.19
N HIS A 173 10.29 6.39 28.89
CA HIS A 173 9.06 7.12 28.58
C HIS A 173 8.26 7.37 29.86
N TYR A 174 7.44 8.41 29.83
CA TYR A 174 6.42 8.62 30.84
C TYR A 174 5.13 7.92 30.41
N ARG A 175 4.52 7.18 31.33
CA ARG A 175 3.23 6.51 31.12
C ARG A 175 2.32 6.75 32.31
N LYS A 176 1.05 7.05 32.04
CA LYS A 176 0.00 7.08 33.06
C LYS A 176 -0.50 5.65 33.31
N VAL A 177 -0.48 5.21 34.57
CA VAL A 177 -0.98 3.91 35.02
C VAL A 177 -1.81 4.16 36.26
N ASP A 178 -3.08 3.76 36.25
CA ASP A 178 -4.03 3.99 37.35
C ASP A 178 -4.07 5.48 37.78
N ASP A 179 -4.16 6.37 36.80
CA ASP A 179 -4.14 7.84 36.94
C ASP A 179 -2.85 8.47 37.50
N ILE A 180 -1.81 7.68 37.78
CA ILE A 180 -0.53 8.14 38.28
C ILE A 180 0.52 8.10 37.17
N TRP A 181 1.31 9.17 37.05
CA TRP A 181 2.42 9.23 36.11
C TRP A 181 3.65 8.50 36.64
N TYR A 182 4.18 7.60 35.81
CA TYR A 182 5.42 6.89 36.08
C TYR A 182 6.45 7.16 34.98
N LEU A 183 7.71 7.29 35.37
CA LEU A 183 8.86 7.11 34.50
C LEU A 183 9.12 5.62 34.36
N VAL A 184 8.94 5.10 33.16
CA VAL A 184 9.16 3.69 32.83
C VAL A 184 10.50 3.54 32.14
N THR A 185 11.34 2.66 32.70
CA THR A 185 12.62 2.27 32.11
C THR A 185 12.47 0.89 31.47
N LEU A 186 12.88 0.79 30.21
CA LEU A 186 12.78 -0.38 29.38
C LEU A 186 14.15 -1.05 29.24
N ALA A 187 14.16 -2.37 29.00
CA ALA A 187 15.32 -3.10 28.52
C ALA A 187 14.92 -4.09 27.44
N ASP A 188 15.90 -4.53 26.64
CA ASP A 188 15.68 -5.53 25.60
C ASP A 188 15.31 -6.89 26.20
N ILE A 189 14.31 -7.55 25.61
CA ILE A 189 13.94 -8.92 25.99
C ILE A 189 15.02 -9.87 25.45
N PRO A 190 15.72 -10.63 26.31
CA PRO A 190 16.73 -11.58 25.86
C PRO A 190 16.13 -12.62 24.91
N PHE A 191 16.93 -13.14 23.98
CA PHE A 191 16.42 -13.99 22.89
C PHE A 191 15.67 -15.25 23.38
N LEU A 192 16.13 -15.83 24.49
CA LEU A 192 15.64 -17.12 25.02
C LEU A 192 14.80 -17.00 26.29
N SER A 193 14.56 -15.78 26.80
CA SER A 193 13.82 -15.59 28.05
C SER A 193 12.62 -14.67 27.86
N LEU A 194 11.74 -14.69 28.86
CA LEU A 194 10.64 -13.75 28.96
C LEU A 194 11.09 -12.54 29.77
N GLY A 195 10.67 -11.35 29.37
CA GLY A 195 10.85 -10.14 30.16
C GLY A 195 9.74 -10.03 31.19
N ALA A 196 10.07 -10.06 32.48
CA ALA A 196 9.08 -9.85 33.55
C ALA A 196 8.70 -8.36 33.60
N ASP A 197 7.58 -7.98 32.98
CA ASP A 197 7.20 -6.59 32.82
C ASP A 197 6.53 -6.03 34.07
N VAL A 198 7.13 -5.00 34.67
CA VAL A 198 6.64 -4.39 35.93
C VAL A 198 5.42 -3.49 35.76
N VAL A 199 5.12 -3.06 34.53
CA VAL A 199 3.97 -2.20 34.22
C VAL A 199 2.74 -3.06 33.96
N LEU A 200 2.87 -4.08 33.12
CA LEU A 200 1.81 -5.02 32.75
C LEU A 200 1.64 -6.14 33.76
N LYS A 201 2.59 -6.31 34.69
CA LYS A 201 2.61 -7.40 35.71
C LYS A 201 2.51 -8.78 35.08
N THR A 202 3.09 -8.96 33.89
CA THR A 202 3.09 -10.24 33.17
C THR A 202 4.43 -10.48 32.48
N ASN A 203 4.73 -11.75 32.22
CA ASN A 203 5.89 -12.11 31.40
C ASN A 203 5.61 -11.81 29.92
N LEU A 204 6.52 -11.07 29.29
CA LEU A 204 6.44 -10.70 27.89
C LEU A 204 7.37 -11.55 27.04
N THR A 205 6.80 -12.10 25.96
CA THR A 205 7.58 -12.60 24.82
C THR A 205 8.04 -11.42 23.97
N ARG A 206 9.07 -11.64 23.13
CA ARG A 206 9.57 -10.61 22.19
C ARG A 206 8.47 -10.03 21.29
N ASP A 207 7.56 -10.88 20.80
CA ASP A 207 6.41 -10.47 19.98
C ASP A 207 5.40 -9.60 20.75
N ARG A 208 5.17 -9.94 22.03
CA ARG A 208 4.29 -9.14 22.88
C ARG A 208 4.91 -7.79 23.24
N GLY A 209 6.22 -7.75 23.53
CA GLY A 209 6.96 -6.49 23.71
C GLY A 209 6.83 -5.57 22.49
N LEU A 210 6.98 -6.12 21.28
CA LEU A 210 6.85 -5.36 20.03
C LEU A 210 5.45 -4.74 19.87
N ARG A 211 4.39 -5.46 20.25
CA ARG A 211 3.01 -4.93 20.17
C ARG A 211 2.73 -3.84 21.20
N GLU A 212 3.21 -4.02 22.43
CA GLU A 212 2.91 -3.10 23.54
C GLU A 212 3.76 -1.84 23.51
N TYR A 213 5.07 -1.97 23.25
CA TYR A 213 6.04 -0.87 23.30
C TYR A 213 6.56 -0.44 21.92
N GLY A 214 6.18 -1.12 20.84
CA GLY A 214 6.69 -0.85 19.49
C GLY A 214 8.11 -1.36 19.25
N LYS A 215 8.71 -2.07 20.22
CA LYS A 215 10.05 -2.67 20.16
C LYS A 215 10.09 -3.96 20.99
N THR A 216 11.07 -4.83 20.76
CA THR A 216 11.27 -6.07 21.52
C THR A 216 11.87 -5.80 22.92
N VAL A 217 11.18 -5.00 23.71
CA VAL A 217 11.57 -4.52 25.04
C VAL A 217 10.48 -4.81 26.07
N TYR A 218 10.85 -4.80 27.35
CA TYR A 218 9.94 -4.91 28.49
C TYR A 218 10.28 -3.84 29.54
N ALA A 219 9.31 -3.48 30.37
CA ALA A 219 9.53 -2.56 31.49
C ALA A 219 10.26 -3.27 32.64
N VAL A 220 11.46 -2.79 32.95
CA VAL A 220 12.31 -3.30 34.04
C VAL A 220 11.96 -2.60 35.34
N SER A 221 11.73 -1.28 35.29
CA SER A 221 11.40 -0.49 36.46
C SER A 221 10.39 0.59 36.11
N LYS A 222 9.64 1.00 37.13
CA LYS A 222 8.76 2.17 37.08
C LYS A 222 8.98 3.01 38.34
N GLN A 223 9.16 4.30 38.17
CA GLN A 223 9.32 5.25 39.27
C GLN A 223 8.21 6.29 39.18
N GLN A 224 7.51 6.54 40.29
CA GLN A 224 6.48 7.58 40.33
C GLN A 224 7.09 8.96 40.05
N CYS A 225 6.43 9.72 39.18
CA CYS A 225 6.91 11.05 38.79
C CYS A 225 6.75 12.06 39.92
N SER A 226 7.76 12.91 40.07
CA SER A 226 7.71 14.09 40.96
C SER A 226 6.80 15.19 40.40
N LYS A 227 6.38 16.13 41.24
CA LYS A 227 5.57 17.29 40.84
C LYS A 227 6.20 18.10 39.69
N LYS A 228 7.53 18.24 39.67
CA LYS A 228 8.27 18.92 38.60
C LYS A 228 8.16 18.18 37.26
N GLN A 229 8.28 16.85 37.27
CA GLN A 229 8.13 16.02 36.08
C GLN A 229 6.69 16.02 35.57
N ILE A 230 5.70 15.96 36.46
CA ILE A 230 4.28 16.05 36.08
C ILE A 230 4.01 17.40 35.39
N LYS A 231 4.52 18.51 35.94
CA LYS A 231 4.39 19.83 35.30
C LYS A 231 5.02 19.86 33.90
N PHE A 232 6.19 19.25 33.73
CA PHE A 232 6.86 19.13 32.44
C PHE A 232 6.03 18.30 31.44
N ILE A 233 5.49 17.16 31.88
CA ILE A 233 4.64 16.28 31.05
C ILE A 233 3.42 17.05 30.55
N MET A 234 2.71 17.73 31.45
CA MET A 234 1.53 18.52 31.10
C MET A 234 1.85 19.63 30.09
N GLN A 235 2.99 20.31 30.24
CA GLN A 235 3.43 21.34 29.30
C GLN A 235 3.79 20.78 27.92
N GLN A 236 4.31 19.56 27.83
CA GLN A 236 4.62 18.92 26.55
C GLN A 236 3.35 18.42 25.86
N LEU A 237 2.41 17.85 26.62
CA LEU A 237 1.14 17.38 26.08
C LEU A 237 0.29 18.53 25.50
N SER A 238 0.35 19.72 26.12
CA SER A 238 -0.39 20.92 25.68
C SER A 238 0.18 21.62 24.44
N LYS A 239 1.43 21.32 24.05
CA LYS A 239 2.11 21.95 22.90
C LYS A 239 1.89 21.22 21.57
N VAL A 240 1.30 20.02 21.61
CA VAL A 240 1.07 19.15 20.45
C VAL A 240 -0.41 19.16 20.09
#